data_AF-A0A0U3GNC7-F1
#
_entry.id   AF-A0A0U3GNC7-F1
#
_cell.length_a   1.000
_cell.length_b   1.000
_cell.length_c   1.000
_cell.angle_alpha   90.00
_cell.angle_beta   90.00
_cell.angle_gamma   90.00
#
_symmetry.space_group_name_H-M   'P 1'
#
loop_
_entity.id
_entity.type
_entity.pdbx_description
1 polymer ?
#
loop_
_entity_poly.entity_id
_entity_poly.type
_entity_poly.pdbx_seq_one_letter_code
_entity_poly.pdbx_strand_id
1 'polypeptide(L)'
;MNTHFFATPSTALTAVGATCGIAWAAGFRAYMVELAGPASTFDWWGTFGAILLPGAIAGGLLGWAEALRRTGGRRGWRWLALAPLAFAVAPMLMPGAVAALLTQGLGGGAIAVALMALGGGYALSRRGPLWSRLVAGLTSGALLAALALTGPGIAGPALALTEPRGAWVAVLATSFVVVLALASSIPHRPVVTVTDQAPSARTVRPESGAAR
;
A
#
# COMPACT_ATOMS: atom_id res chain seq x y z
N MET A 1 2.71 -22.87 -34.38
CA MET A 1 3.11 -21.47 -34.19
C MET A 1 2.22 -20.87 -33.11
N ASN A 2 2.82 -20.15 -32.14
CA ASN A 2 2.22 -19.33 -31.06
C ASN A 2 2.02 -19.98 -29.68
N THR A 3 3.12 -20.10 -28.92
CA THR A 3 3.16 -20.39 -27.47
C THR A 3 3.74 -19.23 -26.63
N HIS A 4 3.72 -17.99 -27.12
CA HIS A 4 4.40 -16.85 -26.48
C HIS A 4 3.50 -15.80 -25.78
N PHE A 5 2.26 -16.14 -25.38
CA PHE A 5 1.38 -15.19 -24.67
C PHE A 5 1.19 -15.43 -23.17
N PHE A 6 1.78 -16.48 -22.59
CA PHE A 6 1.79 -16.64 -21.14
C PHE A 6 2.90 -15.77 -20.56
N ALA A 7 2.52 -14.56 -20.15
CA ALA A 7 3.38 -13.69 -19.36
C ALA A 7 3.94 -14.51 -18.19
N THR A 8 5.27 -14.53 -18.02
CA THR A 8 5.90 -15.16 -16.85
C THR A 8 5.16 -14.72 -15.57
N PRO A 9 5.03 -15.58 -14.55
CA PRO A 9 4.26 -15.25 -13.34
C PRO A 9 4.70 -13.92 -12.69
N SER A 10 5.96 -13.52 -12.88
CA SER A 10 6.47 -12.21 -12.47
C SER A 10 5.85 -11.03 -13.23
N THR A 11 5.76 -11.11 -14.56
CA THR A 11 5.20 -10.03 -15.39
C THR A 11 3.69 -9.88 -15.13
N ALA A 12 2.97 -10.98 -14.95
CA ALA A 12 1.54 -10.95 -14.64
C ALA A 12 1.26 -10.27 -13.28
N LEU A 13 1.97 -10.66 -12.22
CA LEU A 13 1.78 -10.06 -10.89
C LEU A 13 2.21 -8.59 -10.83
N THR A 14 3.27 -8.22 -11.56
CA THR A 14 3.69 -6.81 -11.68
C THR A 14 2.61 -5.99 -12.37
N ALA A 15 2.03 -6.49 -13.47
CA ALA A 15 0.94 -5.82 -14.17
C ALA A 15 -0.32 -5.68 -13.30
N VAL A 16 -0.72 -6.75 -12.59
CA VAL A 16 -1.83 -6.68 -11.64
C VAL A 16 -1.56 -5.65 -10.55
N GLY A 17 -0.35 -5.67 -9.97
CA GLY A 17 0.06 -4.67 -8.97
C GLY A 17 -0.03 -3.25 -9.50
N ALA A 18 0.48 -2.98 -10.70
CA ALA A 18 0.40 -1.66 -11.33
C ALA A 18 -1.05 -1.21 -11.55
N THR A 19 -1.91 -2.10 -12.05
CA THR A 19 -3.35 -1.82 -12.23
C THR A 19 -4.05 -1.53 -10.91
N CYS A 20 -3.79 -2.32 -9.86
CA CYS A 20 -4.32 -2.06 -8.52
C CYS A 20 -3.81 -0.72 -7.97
N GLY A 21 -2.55 -0.38 -8.21
CA GLY A 21 -1.96 0.90 -7.83
C GLY A 21 -2.59 2.10 -8.54
N ILE A 22 -2.87 1.98 -9.84
CA ILE A 22 -3.61 3.00 -10.62
C ILE A 22 -5.02 3.15 -10.07
N ALA A 23 -5.74 2.04 -9.86
CA ALA A 23 -7.10 2.07 -9.33
C ALA A 23 -7.15 2.72 -7.93
N TRP A 24 -6.20 2.38 -7.07
CA TRP A 24 -6.04 3.01 -5.76
C TRP A 24 -5.76 4.51 -5.89
N ALA A 25 -4.83 4.92 -6.75
CA ALA A 25 -4.47 6.33 -6.92
C ALA A 25 -5.62 7.16 -7.52
N ALA A 26 -6.38 6.60 -8.46
CA ALA A 26 -7.57 7.22 -9.01
C ALA A 26 -8.67 7.39 -7.93
N GLY A 27 -8.89 6.36 -7.11
CA GLY A 27 -9.80 6.44 -5.97
C GLY A 27 -9.36 7.47 -4.93
N PHE A 28 -8.07 7.52 -4.61
CA PHE A 28 -7.50 8.51 -3.69
C PHE A 28 -7.61 9.93 -4.25
N ARG A 29 -7.45 10.11 -5.56
CA ARG A 29 -7.71 11.38 -6.25
C ARG A 29 -9.18 11.81 -6.10
N ALA A 30 -10.13 10.88 -6.16
CA ALA A 30 -11.54 11.16 -5.92
C ALA A 30 -11.80 11.60 -4.47
N TYR A 31 -11.14 10.97 -3.49
CA TYR A 31 -11.14 11.44 -2.10
C TYR A 31 -10.64 12.90 -1.98
N MET A 32 -9.58 13.27 -2.72
CA MET A 32 -9.11 14.65 -2.74
C MET A 32 -10.11 15.63 -3.35
N VAL A 33 -10.97 15.18 -4.29
CA VAL A 33 -12.10 16.01 -4.79
C VAL A 33 -13.08 16.30 -3.67
N GLU A 34 -13.43 15.30 -2.84
CA GLU A 34 -14.35 15.50 -1.73
C GLU A 34 -13.82 16.50 -0.69
N LEU A 35 -12.51 16.49 -0.44
CA LEU A 35 -11.87 17.46 0.45
C LEU A 35 -11.79 18.87 -0.14
N ALA A 36 -11.37 19.00 -1.40
CA ALA A 36 -11.13 20.30 -2.02
C ALA A 36 -12.42 20.95 -2.58
N GLY A 37 -13.48 20.16 -2.78
CA GLY A 37 -14.73 20.62 -3.36
C GLY A 37 -14.53 21.29 -4.74
N PRO A 38 -15.17 22.45 -4.99
CA PRO A 38 -15.05 23.18 -6.25
C PRO A 38 -13.62 23.63 -6.61
N ALA A 39 -12.71 23.69 -5.64
CA ALA A 39 -11.31 24.04 -5.89
C ALA A 39 -10.50 22.87 -6.50
N SER A 40 -11.05 21.66 -6.57
CA SER A 40 -10.36 20.51 -7.14
C SER A 40 -10.25 20.62 -8.66
N THR A 41 -9.03 20.64 -9.19
CA THR A 41 -8.75 20.72 -10.62
C THR A 41 -7.97 19.51 -11.11
N PHE A 42 -8.15 19.15 -12.39
CA PHE A 42 -7.46 18.04 -13.03
C PHE A 42 -6.51 18.58 -14.08
N ASP A 43 -5.21 18.39 -13.88
CA ASP A 43 -4.19 18.70 -14.85
C ASP A 43 -3.32 17.46 -15.14
N TRP A 44 -2.63 17.50 -16.28
CA TRP A 44 -1.78 16.40 -16.74
C TRP A 44 -0.69 16.05 -15.73
N TRP A 45 -0.04 17.06 -15.15
CA TRP A 45 1.11 16.83 -14.30
C TRP A 45 0.71 16.44 -12.87
N GLY A 46 -0.23 17.16 -12.27
CA GLY A 46 -0.71 16.92 -10.91
C GLY A 46 -1.50 15.63 -10.77
N THR A 47 -2.39 15.32 -11.71
CA THR A 47 -3.18 14.08 -11.60
C THR A 47 -2.43 12.88 -12.17
N PHE A 48 -1.98 12.95 -13.41
CA PHE A 48 -1.36 11.78 -14.04
C PHE A 48 0.10 11.59 -13.60
N GLY A 49 0.89 12.67 -13.57
CA GLY A 49 2.30 12.62 -13.18
C GLY A 49 2.54 12.44 -11.67
N ALA A 50 1.84 13.20 -10.83
CA ALA A 50 2.13 13.25 -9.38
C ALA A 50 1.25 12.31 -8.53
N ILE A 51 0.19 11.72 -9.09
CA ILE A 51 -0.71 10.81 -8.34
C ILE A 51 -0.83 9.44 -9.01
N LEU A 52 -1.27 9.36 -10.27
CA LEU A 52 -1.51 8.06 -10.91
C LEU A 52 -0.21 7.31 -11.24
N LEU A 53 0.80 8.00 -11.78
CA LEU A 53 2.10 7.41 -12.09
C LEU A 53 2.80 6.82 -10.85
N PRO A 54 2.96 7.54 -9.72
CA PRO A 54 3.52 6.94 -8.52
C PRO A 54 2.65 5.81 -7.98
N GLY A 55 1.32 5.86 -8.17
CA GLY A 55 0.44 4.74 -7.88
C GLY A 55 0.76 3.49 -8.69
N ALA A 56 0.91 3.63 -10.00
CA ALA A 56 1.31 2.54 -10.90
C ALA A 56 2.67 1.97 -10.52
N ILE A 57 3.65 2.84 -10.23
CA ILE A 57 5.00 2.44 -9.83
C ILE A 57 4.96 1.69 -8.50
N ALA A 58 4.32 2.26 -7.47
CA ALA A 58 4.25 1.64 -6.15
C ALA A 58 3.53 0.29 -6.21
N GLY A 59 2.38 0.23 -6.89
CA GLY A 59 1.63 -1.00 -7.09
C GLY A 59 2.43 -2.05 -7.86
N GLY A 60 3.10 -1.66 -8.95
CA GLY A 60 3.94 -2.54 -9.76
C GLY A 60 5.11 -3.11 -8.96
N LEU A 61 5.82 -2.28 -8.19
CA LEU A 61 6.92 -2.71 -7.31
C LEU A 61 6.43 -3.70 -6.23
N LEU A 62 5.24 -3.47 -5.65
CA LEU A 62 4.66 -4.38 -4.66
C LEU A 62 4.16 -5.69 -5.31
N GLY A 63 3.62 -5.63 -6.53
CA GLY A 63 3.28 -6.82 -7.33
C GLY A 63 4.52 -7.64 -7.70
N TRP A 64 5.62 -6.96 -8.04
CA TRP A 64 6.91 -7.60 -8.26
C TRP A 64 7.48 -8.21 -6.97
N ALA A 65 7.31 -7.54 -5.83
CA ALA A 65 7.69 -8.11 -4.53
C ALA A 65 6.93 -9.41 -4.24
N GLU A 66 5.64 -9.47 -4.55
CA GLU A 66 4.85 -10.70 -4.42
C GLU A 66 5.36 -11.81 -5.35
N ALA A 67 5.72 -11.47 -6.59
CA ALA A 67 6.33 -12.45 -7.50
C ALA A 67 7.63 -13.02 -6.93
N LEU A 68 8.53 -12.16 -6.43
CA LEU A 68 9.78 -12.57 -5.80
C LEU A 68 9.54 -13.43 -4.56
N ARG A 69 8.51 -13.11 -3.76
CA ARG A 69 8.13 -13.89 -2.58
C ARG A 69 7.71 -15.31 -2.92
N ARG A 70 7.01 -15.49 -4.06
CA ARG A 70 6.55 -16.81 -4.53
C ARG A 70 7.67 -17.65 -5.15
N THR A 71 8.74 -17.02 -5.62
CA THR A 71 9.88 -17.73 -6.25
C THR A 71 11.08 -17.92 -5.31
N GLY A 72 10.87 -17.98 -3.99
CA GLY A 72 11.96 -18.22 -3.04
C GLY A 72 12.65 -16.95 -2.47
N GLY A 73 12.26 -15.75 -2.91
CA GLY A 73 12.88 -14.49 -2.53
C GLY A 73 14.25 -14.24 -3.18
N ARG A 74 14.78 -13.02 -3.06
CA ARG A 74 16.14 -12.64 -3.53
C ARG A 74 16.84 -11.78 -2.48
N ARG A 75 18.14 -11.51 -2.58
CA ARG A 75 18.80 -10.56 -1.68
C ARG A 75 18.24 -9.15 -1.96
N GLY A 76 17.85 -8.41 -0.92
CA GLY A 76 17.42 -7.02 -1.04
C GLY A 76 15.98 -6.75 -1.48
N TRP A 77 15.20 -7.74 -1.92
CA TRP A 77 13.80 -7.53 -2.37
C TRP A 77 12.87 -6.89 -1.32
N ARG A 78 13.23 -6.99 -0.04
CA ARG A 78 12.51 -6.35 1.07
C ARG A 78 12.54 -4.82 1.01
N TRP A 79 13.50 -4.23 0.30
CA TRP A 79 13.56 -2.79 0.04
C TRP A 79 12.36 -2.32 -0.80
N LEU A 80 11.66 -3.22 -1.49
CA LEU A 80 10.39 -2.90 -2.16
C LEU A 80 9.28 -2.49 -1.17
N ALA A 81 9.48 -2.68 0.14
CA ALA A 81 8.61 -2.07 1.16
C ALA A 81 8.62 -0.54 1.08
N LEU A 82 9.69 0.07 0.55
CA LEU A 82 9.80 1.51 0.32
C LEU A 82 9.02 2.02 -0.89
N ALA A 83 8.34 1.15 -1.64
CA ALA A 83 7.56 1.53 -2.82
C ALA A 83 6.58 2.70 -2.59
N PRO A 84 5.85 2.82 -1.45
CA PRO A 84 4.97 3.96 -1.19
C PRO A 84 5.67 5.32 -1.14
N LEU A 85 6.99 5.38 -0.98
CA LEU A 85 7.74 6.64 -1.04
C LEU A 85 7.62 7.33 -2.40
N ALA A 86 7.25 6.59 -3.46
CA ALA A 86 6.94 7.19 -4.76
C ALA A 86 5.89 8.31 -4.65
N PHE A 87 4.89 8.18 -3.76
CA PHE A 87 3.88 9.21 -3.51
C PHE A 87 4.44 10.45 -2.83
N ALA A 88 5.48 10.32 -2.00
CA ALA A 88 6.13 11.47 -1.37
C ALA A 88 7.10 12.16 -2.34
N VAL A 89 7.80 11.39 -3.17
CA VAL A 89 8.82 11.90 -4.09
C VAL A 89 8.21 12.58 -5.31
N ALA A 90 7.20 11.99 -5.94
CA ALA A 90 6.68 12.50 -7.22
C ALA A 90 6.15 13.95 -7.12
N PRO A 91 5.39 14.36 -6.08
CA PRO A 91 4.99 15.76 -5.92
C PRO A 91 6.16 16.71 -5.68
N MET A 92 7.25 16.25 -5.05
CA MET A 92 8.43 17.09 -4.79
C MET A 92 9.23 17.41 -6.06
N LEU A 93 8.96 16.70 -7.16
CA LEU A 93 9.53 17.00 -8.48
C LEU A 93 8.82 18.18 -9.17
N MET A 94 7.72 18.70 -8.61
CA MET A 94 7.08 19.90 -9.14
C MET A 94 7.90 21.16 -8.87
N PRO A 95 7.97 22.10 -9.82
CA PRO A 95 8.59 23.40 -9.60
C PRO A 95 7.97 24.11 -8.39
N GLY A 96 8.81 24.51 -7.43
CA GLY A 96 8.36 25.21 -6.22
C GLY A 96 7.75 24.33 -5.12
N ALA A 97 7.64 23.01 -5.30
CA ALA A 97 7.03 22.12 -4.32
C ALA A 97 7.76 22.10 -2.97
N VAL A 98 9.09 22.14 -2.97
CA VAL A 98 9.88 22.19 -1.74
C VAL A 98 9.63 23.49 -0.98
N ALA A 99 9.57 24.63 -1.69
CA ALA A 99 9.26 25.90 -1.08
C ALA A 99 7.83 25.92 -0.50
N ALA A 100 6.85 25.40 -1.26
CA ALA A 100 5.46 25.28 -0.81
C ALA A 100 5.31 24.33 0.40
N LEU A 101 6.06 23.24 0.45
CA LEU A 101 6.10 22.34 1.59
C LEU A 101 6.64 23.05 2.84
N LEU A 102 7.75 23.78 2.71
CA LEU A 102 8.40 24.44 3.83
C LEU A 102 7.64 25.68 4.34
N THR A 103 6.97 26.40 3.45
CA THR A 103 6.31 27.68 3.79
C THR A 103 4.82 27.55 4.05
N GLN A 104 4.15 26.59 3.40
CA GLN A 104 2.69 26.43 3.44
C GLN A 104 2.26 25.04 3.92
N GLY A 105 3.19 24.11 4.14
CA GLY A 105 2.89 22.72 4.47
C GLY A 105 2.29 21.92 3.31
N LEU A 106 2.22 22.49 2.10
CA LEU A 106 1.64 21.84 0.93
C LEU A 106 2.51 20.66 0.48
N GLY A 107 1.92 19.46 0.44
CA GLY A 107 2.63 18.20 0.17
C GLY A 107 2.88 17.34 1.41
N GLY A 108 2.66 17.88 2.62
CA GLY A 108 2.77 17.11 3.87
C GLY A 108 1.85 15.89 3.91
N GLY A 109 0.66 15.98 3.30
CA GLY A 109 -0.28 14.85 3.17
C GLY A 109 0.31 13.67 2.40
N ALA A 110 1.07 13.91 1.33
CA ALA A 110 1.68 12.86 0.53
C ALA A 110 2.78 12.12 1.33
N ILE A 111 3.57 12.87 2.10
CA ILE A 111 4.57 12.31 3.03
C ILE A 111 3.87 11.49 4.11
N ALA A 112 2.82 12.03 4.72
CA ALA A 112 2.06 11.34 5.76
C ALA A 112 1.47 10.01 5.25
N VAL A 113 0.88 9.99 4.04
CA VAL A 113 0.34 8.77 3.41
C VAL A 113 1.44 7.73 3.21
N ALA A 114 2.61 8.12 2.71
CA ALA A 114 3.73 7.20 2.53
C ALA A 114 4.24 6.65 3.87
N LEU A 115 4.36 7.49 4.90
CA LEU A 115 4.78 7.08 6.24
C LEU A 115 3.76 6.15 6.91
N MET A 116 2.46 6.43 6.79
CA MET A 116 1.39 5.55 7.27
C MET A 116 1.43 4.18 6.59
N ALA A 117 1.69 4.14 5.29
CA ALA A 117 1.83 2.91 4.53
C ALA A 117 3.04 2.08 5.00
N LEU A 118 4.19 2.73 5.19
CA LEU A 118 5.42 2.09 5.66
C LEU A 118 5.28 1.55 7.08
N GLY A 119 4.87 2.41 8.01
CA GLY A 119 4.71 2.04 9.41
C GLY A 119 3.61 1.02 9.61
N GLY A 120 2.46 1.18 8.94
CA GLY A 120 1.35 0.23 8.96
C GLY A 120 1.73 -1.11 8.34
N GLY A 121 2.37 -1.10 7.18
CA GLY A 121 2.86 -2.31 6.52
C GLY A 121 3.89 -3.07 7.37
N TYR A 122 4.79 -2.36 8.05
CA TYR A 122 5.74 -2.96 8.98
C TYR A 122 5.07 -3.48 10.26
N ALA A 123 4.11 -2.74 10.83
CA ALA A 123 3.35 -3.17 12.00
C ALA A 123 2.59 -4.49 11.75
N LEU A 124 1.98 -4.60 10.57
CA LEU A 124 1.28 -5.79 10.09
C LEU A 124 2.22 -6.95 9.73
N SER A 125 3.51 -6.70 9.59
CA SER A 125 4.48 -7.76 9.28
C SER A 125 4.69 -8.69 10.47
N ARG A 126 5.09 -9.95 10.24
CA ARG A 126 5.51 -10.86 11.33
C ARG A 126 7.02 -10.79 11.60
N ARG A 127 7.67 -9.67 11.26
CA ARG A 127 9.13 -9.54 11.28
C ARG A 127 9.60 -8.47 12.26
N GLY A 128 10.70 -8.78 12.95
CA GLY A 128 11.33 -7.86 13.90
C GLY A 128 10.73 -7.94 15.31
N PRO A 129 11.33 -7.21 16.26
CA PRO A 129 10.88 -7.22 17.65
C PRO A 129 9.48 -6.61 17.76
N LEU A 130 8.63 -7.21 18.60
CA LEU A 130 7.24 -6.80 18.81
C LEU A 130 7.12 -5.31 19.13
N TRP A 131 8.00 -4.78 19.97
CA TRP A 131 8.03 -3.37 20.34
C TRP A 131 8.15 -2.42 19.14
N SER A 132 9.05 -2.70 18.18
CA SER A 132 9.19 -1.86 16.99
C SER A 132 7.92 -1.83 16.14
N ARG A 133 7.18 -2.94 16.09
CA ARG A 133 5.92 -3.05 15.36
C ARG A 133 4.79 -2.33 16.07
N LEU A 134 4.77 -2.39 17.41
CA LEU A 134 3.80 -1.64 18.21
C LEU A 134 4.02 -0.14 18.05
N VAL A 135 5.27 0.35 18.12
CA VAL A 135 5.57 1.76 17.89
C VAL A 135 5.16 2.18 16.49
N ALA A 136 5.58 1.45 15.44
CA ALA A 136 5.21 1.76 14.07
C ALA A 136 3.68 1.73 13.84
N GLY A 137 2.99 0.78 14.46
CA GLY A 137 1.54 0.62 14.39
C GLY A 137 0.80 1.73 15.11
N LEU A 138 1.24 2.12 16.31
CA LEU A 138 0.67 3.23 17.07
C LEU A 138 0.89 4.55 16.34
N THR A 139 2.10 4.82 15.83
CA THR A 139 2.37 6.04 15.06
C THR A 139 1.52 6.10 13.79
N SER A 140 1.43 5.00 13.04
CA SER A 140 0.62 4.96 11.81
C SER A 140 -0.87 5.06 12.11
N GLY A 141 -1.34 4.42 13.18
CA GLY A 141 -2.72 4.50 13.64
C GLY A 141 -3.09 5.91 14.11
N ALA A 142 -2.19 6.59 14.82
CA ALA A 142 -2.39 7.97 15.24
C ALA A 142 -2.46 8.92 14.03
N LEU A 143 -1.57 8.77 13.04
CA LEU A 143 -1.63 9.54 11.79
C LEU A 143 -2.91 9.26 11.01
N LEU A 144 -3.37 8.01 10.98
CA LEU A 144 -4.60 7.61 10.31
C LEU A 144 -5.83 8.22 10.99
N ALA A 145 -5.88 8.19 12.32
CA ALA A 145 -6.93 8.83 13.10
C ALA A 145 -6.93 10.35 12.88
N ALA A 146 -5.75 10.98 12.88
CA ALA A 146 -5.62 12.39 12.57
C ALA A 146 -6.17 12.69 11.17
N LEU A 147 -5.78 11.92 10.14
CA LEU A 147 -6.28 12.09 8.77
C LEU A 147 -7.81 11.98 8.70
N ALA A 148 -8.39 10.97 9.37
CA ALA A 148 -9.84 10.77 9.41
C ALA A 148 -10.59 11.95 10.08
N LEU A 149 -9.95 12.61 11.05
CA LEU A 149 -10.51 13.74 11.79
C LEU A 149 -10.19 15.11 11.16
N THR A 150 -9.36 15.17 10.11
CA THR A 150 -8.89 16.45 9.56
C THR A 150 -9.95 17.15 8.68
N GLY A 151 -10.97 16.41 8.22
CA GLY A 151 -12.02 16.90 7.30
C GLY A 151 -12.56 18.30 7.65
N PRO A 152 -13.03 18.54 8.89
CA PRO A 152 -13.55 19.85 9.30
C PRO A 152 -12.55 20.99 9.25
N GLY A 153 -11.28 20.70 9.59
CA GLY A 153 -10.21 21.69 9.57
C GLY A 153 -9.78 22.10 8.17
N ILE A 154 -10.06 21.27 7.15
CA ILE A 154 -9.72 21.56 5.75
C ILE A 154 -10.90 22.16 4.99
N ALA A 155 -12.08 21.54 5.08
CA ALA A 155 -13.22 21.86 4.21
C ALA A 155 -14.45 22.39 4.98
N GLY A 156 -14.31 22.65 6.28
CA GLY A 156 -15.37 23.20 7.13
C GLY A 156 -16.32 22.15 7.72
N PRO A 157 -17.34 22.59 8.49
CA PRO A 157 -18.15 21.72 9.34
C PRO A 157 -18.95 20.65 8.59
N ALA A 158 -19.19 20.83 7.29
CA ALA A 158 -19.87 19.85 6.43
C ALA A 158 -19.10 18.50 6.31
N LEU A 159 -17.80 18.49 6.62
CA LEU A 159 -17.00 17.26 6.68
C LEU A 159 -16.76 16.76 8.12
N ALA A 160 -17.56 17.19 9.09
CA ALA A 160 -17.56 16.60 10.43
C ALA A 160 -18.00 15.13 10.39
N LEU A 161 -17.43 14.31 11.28
CA LEU A 161 -17.81 12.88 11.38
C LEU A 161 -19.27 12.67 11.79
N THR A 162 -19.90 13.69 12.38
CA THR A 162 -21.34 13.71 12.69
C THR A 162 -22.19 13.89 11.45
N GLU A 163 -21.62 14.39 10.36
CA GLU A 163 -22.31 14.55 9.08
C GLU A 163 -22.10 13.32 8.19
N PRO A 164 -23.14 12.83 7.47
CA PRO A 164 -23.01 11.67 6.58
C PRO A 164 -21.89 11.81 5.56
N ARG A 165 -21.70 13.02 5.01
CA ARG A 165 -20.64 13.30 4.04
C ARG A 165 -19.24 13.23 4.68
N GLY A 166 -19.07 13.80 5.88
CA GLY A 166 -17.80 13.73 6.59
C GLY A 166 -17.45 12.29 7.00
N ALA A 167 -18.42 11.52 7.46
CA ALA A 167 -18.25 10.10 7.75
C ALA A 167 -17.82 9.31 6.50
N TRP A 168 -18.45 9.55 5.35
CA TRP A 168 -18.07 8.95 4.06
C TRP A 168 -16.62 9.28 3.67
N VAL A 169 -16.22 10.56 3.76
CA VAL A 169 -14.86 11.01 3.46
C VAL A 169 -13.83 10.37 4.38
N ALA A 170 -14.14 10.22 5.66
CA ALA A 170 -13.28 9.53 6.63
C ALA A 170 -13.15 8.03 6.31
N VAL A 171 -14.24 7.36 5.93
CA VAL A 171 -14.21 5.95 5.48
C VAL A 171 -13.35 5.78 4.23
N LEU A 172 -13.48 6.68 3.25
CA LEU A 172 -12.62 6.68 2.06
C LEU A 172 -11.14 6.83 2.44
N ALA A 173 -10.82 7.88 3.19
CA ALA A 173 -9.44 8.16 3.62
C ALA A 173 -8.80 6.95 4.33
N THR A 174 -9.53 6.41 5.31
CA THR A 174 -9.05 5.29 6.12
C THR A 174 -8.91 4.01 5.32
N SER A 175 -9.89 3.70 4.48
CA SER A 175 -9.86 2.51 3.62
C SER A 175 -8.67 2.54 2.66
N PHE A 176 -8.41 3.69 2.00
CA PHE A 176 -7.26 3.80 1.10
C PHE A 176 -5.94 3.62 1.84
N VAL A 177 -5.75 4.25 3.00
CA VAL A 177 -4.51 4.09 3.78
C VAL A 177 -4.35 2.65 4.29
N VAL A 178 -5.41 2.01 4.76
CA VAL A 178 -5.37 0.62 5.23
C VAL A 178 -5.02 -0.33 4.07
N VAL A 179 -5.63 -0.16 2.89
CA VAL A 179 -5.29 -0.95 1.70
C VAL A 179 -3.82 -0.76 1.32
N LEU A 180 -3.32 0.48 1.34
CA LEU A 180 -1.92 0.76 1.02
C LEU A 180 -0.96 0.16 2.05
N ALA A 181 -1.29 0.21 3.34
CA ALA A 181 -0.52 -0.44 4.41
C ALA A 181 -0.51 -1.98 4.25
N LEU A 182 -1.66 -2.58 3.93
CA LEU A 182 -1.77 -4.02 3.65
C LEU A 182 -0.91 -4.43 2.46
N ALA A 183 -0.93 -3.65 1.38
CA ALA A 183 -0.07 -3.88 0.22
C ALA A 183 1.42 -3.71 0.58
N SER A 184 1.75 -2.69 1.37
CA SER A 184 3.12 -2.42 1.84
C SER A 184 3.66 -3.49 2.79
N SER A 185 2.79 -4.31 3.39
CA SER A 185 3.20 -5.48 4.18
C SER A 185 3.79 -6.62 3.34
N ILE A 186 3.49 -6.68 2.03
CA ILE A 186 3.85 -7.80 1.14
C ILE A 186 5.35 -8.15 1.21
N PRO A 187 6.29 -7.19 1.09
CA PRO A 187 7.73 -7.49 1.09
C PRO A 187 8.23 -8.01 2.45
N HIS A 188 7.44 -7.87 3.51
CA HIS A 188 7.79 -8.37 4.84
C HIS A 188 7.25 -9.77 5.11
N ARG A 189 6.33 -10.28 4.29
CA ARG A 189 5.74 -11.62 4.46
C ARG A 189 6.77 -12.72 4.22
N PRO A 190 6.61 -13.90 4.84
CA PRO A 190 7.45 -15.06 4.57
C PRO A 190 7.40 -15.46 3.09
N VAL A 191 8.55 -15.94 2.61
CA VAL A 191 8.68 -16.58 1.30
C VAL A 191 7.89 -17.89 1.31
N VAL A 192 7.29 -18.25 0.18
CA VAL A 192 6.63 -19.55 0.02
C VAL A 192 7.70 -20.60 -0.29
N THR A 193 7.96 -21.53 0.63
CA THR A 193 8.85 -22.68 0.43
C THR A 193 8.04 -23.89 0.00
N VAL A 194 8.50 -24.61 -1.04
CA VAL A 194 7.84 -25.79 -1.64
C VAL A 194 7.55 -26.90 -0.61
N THR A 195 8.26 -26.93 0.52
CA THR A 195 8.06 -27.90 1.61
C THR A 195 6.66 -27.85 2.25
N ASP A 196 5.94 -26.72 2.19
CA ASP A 196 4.55 -26.62 2.69
C ASP A 196 3.51 -27.34 1.82
N GLN A 197 3.91 -27.89 0.67
CA GLN A 197 3.01 -28.63 -0.25
C GLN A 197 3.20 -30.15 -0.24
N ALA A 198 4.11 -30.71 0.58
CA ALA A 198 4.19 -32.15 0.70
C ALA A 198 2.89 -32.65 1.36
N PRO A 199 2.08 -33.51 0.71
CA PRO A 199 1.00 -34.21 1.39
C PRO A 199 1.67 -34.95 2.54
N SER A 200 1.18 -34.74 3.76
CA SER A 200 1.58 -35.56 4.90
C SER A 200 1.37 -37.01 4.50
N ALA A 201 2.45 -37.68 4.10
CA ALA A 201 2.49 -39.12 3.91
C ALA A 201 2.31 -39.68 5.31
N ARG A 202 1.04 -39.80 5.69
CA ARG A 202 0.59 -40.48 6.88
C ARG A 202 1.19 -41.87 6.74
N THR A 203 2.27 -42.11 7.47
CA THR A 203 2.91 -43.42 7.60
C THR A 203 1.82 -44.38 8.04
N VAL A 204 1.27 -45.12 7.07
CA VAL A 204 0.44 -46.30 7.33
C VAL A 204 1.37 -47.27 8.02
N ARG A 205 1.21 -47.40 9.34
CA ARG A 205 1.91 -48.39 10.15
C ARG A 205 1.40 -49.75 9.67
N PRO A 206 2.26 -50.65 9.15
CA PRO A 206 1.80 -51.99 8.83
C PRO A 206 1.36 -52.66 10.14
N GLU A 207 0.09 -53.05 10.22
CA GLU A 207 -0.39 -53.91 11.29
C GLU A 207 0.38 -55.23 11.18
N SER A 208 1.20 -55.49 12.20
CA SER A 208 1.88 -56.76 12.36
C SER A 208 0.81 -57.83 12.61
N GLY A 209 0.50 -58.60 11.58
CA GLY A 209 -0.20 -59.87 11.71
C GLY A 209 0.64 -60.82 12.58
N ALA A 210 0.25 -60.95 13.84
CA ALA A 210 0.68 -62.05 14.69
C ALA A 210 -0.37 -63.16 14.55
N ALA A 211 -0.10 -64.08 13.62
CA ALA A 211 -0.70 -65.39 13.63
C ALA A 211 -0.19 -66.15 14.87
N ARG A 212 -1.11 -66.61 15.71
CA ARG A 212 -1.00 -67.81 16.55
C ARG A 212 -2.36 -68.47 16.63
#